data_AF-A0A396T0C9-F1
#
_entry.id   AF-A0A396T0C9-F1
#
_cell.length_a   1.000
_cell.length_b   1.000
_cell.length_c   1.000
_cell.angle_alpha   90.00
_cell.angle_beta   90.00
_cell.angle_gamma   90.00
#
_symmetry.space_group_name_H-M   'P 1'
#
loop_
_entity.id
_entity.type
_entity.pdbx_description
1 polymer ?
#
loop_
_entity_poly.entity_id
_entity_poly.type
_entity_poly.pdbx_seq_one_letter_code
_entity_poly.pdbx_strand_id
1 'polypeptide(L)'
;MLKNNTSLLALLENQQMPTSIEQSLIDTAVKELKHQKNVYQVKRDLIKKLNTLALKEKLSKKGIQLLIQLNKPNFNEDVAKSVTTWF
;
A
#
# COMPACT_ATOMS: atom_id res chain seq x y z
N MET A 1 -16.86 -10.48 -9.26
CA MET A 1 -15.51 -10.65 -8.67
C MET A 1 -14.61 -9.44 -8.97
N LEU A 2 -14.77 -8.31 -8.25
CA LEU A 2 -13.99 -7.07 -8.51
C LEU A 2 -13.65 -6.29 -7.21
N LYS A 3 -13.60 -6.95 -6.04
CA LYS A 3 -13.41 -6.25 -4.74
C LYS A 3 -11.95 -6.00 -4.34
N ASN A 4 -10.97 -6.59 -5.01
CA ASN A 4 -9.58 -6.56 -4.52
C ASN A 4 -8.81 -5.29 -4.95
N ASN A 5 -9.21 -4.67 -6.07
CA ASN A 5 -8.60 -3.45 -6.58
C ASN A 5 -8.89 -2.24 -5.67
N THR A 6 -10.12 -2.16 -5.16
CA THR A 6 -10.59 -1.01 -4.36
C THR A 6 -10.02 -0.99 -2.95
N SER A 7 -9.74 -2.14 -2.34
CA SER A 7 -9.22 -2.22 -0.98
C SER A 7 -7.78 -1.70 -0.86
N LEU A 8 -6.89 -2.04 -1.80
CA LEU A 8 -5.51 -1.53 -1.81
C LEU A 8 -5.49 -0.03 -2.13
N LEU A 9 -6.31 0.40 -3.10
CA LEU A 9 -6.39 1.79 -3.53
C LEU A 9 -6.94 2.69 -2.42
N ALA A 10 -7.99 2.26 -1.73
CA ALA A 10 -8.57 2.97 -0.59
C ALA A 10 -7.61 3.06 0.61
N LEU A 11 -6.80 2.03 0.86
CA LEU A 11 -5.76 2.12 1.90
C LEU A 11 -4.70 3.16 1.55
N LEU A 12 -4.21 3.12 0.31
CA LEU A 12 -3.16 4.01 -0.16
C LEU A 12 -3.64 5.47 -0.23
N GLU A 13 -4.89 5.72 -0.66
CA GLU A 13 -5.47 7.06 -0.68
C GLU A 13 -5.71 7.64 0.72
N ASN A 14 -6.03 6.80 1.71
CA ASN A 14 -6.21 7.25 3.10
C ASN A 14 -4.87 7.40 3.86
N GLN A 15 -3.74 6.98 3.29
CA GLN A 15 -2.45 7.04 3.94
C GLN A 15 -1.62 8.25 3.50
N GLN A 16 -1.62 9.29 4.34
CA GLN A 16 -0.62 10.34 4.26
C GLN A 16 0.66 9.92 4.98
N MET A 17 1.73 9.86 4.19
CA MET A 17 3.08 9.56 4.68
C MET A 17 3.80 10.84 5.07
N PRO A 18 4.61 10.79 6.15
CA PRO A 18 5.31 11.97 6.65
C PRO A 18 6.48 12.38 5.74
N THR A 19 6.97 11.48 4.89
CA THR A 19 8.14 11.72 4.04
C THR A 19 7.72 11.88 2.58
N SER A 20 8.19 12.96 1.94
CA SER A 20 7.92 13.26 0.51
C SER A 20 8.26 12.09 -0.43
N ILE A 21 9.33 11.35 -0.13
CA ILE A 21 9.74 10.16 -0.89
C ILE A 21 8.70 9.03 -0.78
N GLU A 22 8.17 8.79 0.43
CA GLU A 22 7.16 7.76 0.67
C GLU A 22 5.82 8.15 0.04
N GLN A 23 5.43 9.43 0.14
CA GLN A 23 4.23 9.96 -0.50
C GLN A 23 4.31 9.78 -2.03
N SER A 24 5.45 10.10 -2.64
CA SER A 24 5.67 9.90 -4.08
C SER A 24 5.56 8.43 -4.51
N LEU A 25 6.01 7.49 -3.67
CA LEU A 25 5.85 6.06 -3.92
C LEU A 25 4.38 5.63 -3.87
N ILE A 26 3.62 6.14 -2.90
CA ILE A 26 2.19 5.88 -2.77
C ILE A 26 1.44 6.47 -3.96
N ASP A 27 1.70 7.72 -4.32
CA ASP A 27 1.07 8.39 -5.46
C ASP A 27 1.32 7.64 -6.77
N THR A 28 2.54 7.13 -6.95
CA THR A 28 2.89 6.29 -8.10
C THR A 28 2.08 5.00 -8.09
N ALA A 29 1.99 4.30 -6.95
CA ALA A 29 1.21 3.08 -6.82
C ALA A 29 -0.29 3.31 -7.05
N VAL A 30 -0.86 4.40 -6.51
CA VAL A 30 -2.25 4.82 -6.74
C VAL A 30 -2.49 5.08 -8.23
N LYS A 31 -1.58 5.79 -8.89
CA LYS A 31 -1.67 6.04 -10.34
C LYS A 31 -1.65 4.74 -11.14
N GLU A 32 -0.76 3.80 -10.79
CA GLU A 32 -0.69 2.50 -11.43
C GLU A 32 -1.97 1.66 -11.23
N LEU A 33 -2.56 1.68 -10.03
CA LEU A 33 -3.85 1.02 -9.76
C LEU A 33 -5.00 1.68 -10.52
N LYS A 34 -5.02 3.02 -10.64
CA LYS A 34 -6.00 3.75 -11.46
C LYS A 34 -5.88 3.42 -12.95
N HIS A 35 -4.67 3.11 -13.43
CA HIS A 35 -4.42 2.64 -14.78
C HIS A 35 -4.79 1.15 -15.02
N GLN A 36 -5.55 0.52 -14.12
CA GLN A 36 -5.94 -0.89 -14.18
C GLN A 36 -4.75 -1.87 -14.28
N LYS A 37 -3.54 -1.47 -13.83
CA LYS A 37 -2.45 -2.43 -13.69
C LYS A 37 -2.84 -3.49 -12.65
N ASN A 38 -2.25 -4.67 -12.80
CA ASN A 38 -2.49 -5.79 -11.92
C ASN A 38 -2.10 -5.43 -10.47
N VAL A 39 -3.05 -5.51 -9.53
CA VAL A 39 -2.87 -5.25 -8.09
C VAL A 39 -1.67 -5.98 -7.52
N TYR A 40 -1.49 -7.25 -7.90
CA TYR A 40 -0.40 -8.07 -7.40
C TYR A 40 0.95 -7.53 -7.84
N GLN A 41 1.05 -7.02 -9.06
CA GLN A 41 2.26 -6.41 -9.59
C GLN A 41 2.55 -5.09 -8.89
N VAL A 42 1.57 -4.19 -8.77
CA VAL A 42 1.74 -2.90 -8.09
C VAL A 42 2.09 -3.11 -6.62
N LYS A 43 1.44 -4.06 -5.94
CA LYS A 43 1.76 -4.45 -4.56
C LYS A 43 3.20 -4.93 -4.43
N ARG A 44 3.65 -5.82 -5.33
CA ARG A 44 5.02 -6.36 -5.29
C ARG A 44 6.06 -5.28 -5.54
N ASP A 45 5.80 -4.39 -6.49
CA ASP A 45 6.69 -3.26 -6.80
C ASP A 45 6.76 -2.27 -5.64
N LEU A 46 5.62 -1.98 -5.00
CA LEU A 46 5.55 -1.14 -3.81
C LEU A 46 6.34 -1.75 -2.64
N ILE A 47 6.16 -3.04 -2.35
CA ILE A 47 6.93 -3.76 -1.32
C ILE A 47 8.43 -3.68 -1.60
N LYS A 48 8.85 -3.87 -2.86
CA LYS A 48 10.27 -3.80 -3.25
C LYS A 48 10.85 -2.40 -3.01
N LYS A 49 10.11 -1.34 -3.38
CA LYS A 49 10.55 0.05 -3.18
C LYS A 49 10.60 0.41 -1.69
N LEU A 50 9.60 0.00 -0.91
CA LEU A 50 9.58 0.20 0.54
C LEU A 50 10.72 -0.56 1.24
N ASN A 51 10.98 -1.81 0.86
CA ASN A 51 12.13 -2.58 1.37
C ASN A 51 13.46 -1.88 1.04
N THR A 52 13.59 -1.31 -0.15
CA THR A 52 14.80 -0.56 -0.54
C THR A 52 14.98 0.69 0.32
N LEU A 53 13.89 1.37 0.69
CA LEU A 53 13.94 2.50 1.62
C LEU A 53 14.23 2.06 3.06
N ALA A 54 13.69 0.91 3.49
CA ALA A 54 13.95 0.32 4.80
C ALA A 54 15.43 -0.02 4.96
N LEU A 55 16.03 -0.66 3.95
CA LEU A 55 17.47 -0.97 3.92
C LEU A 55 18.35 0.28 3.93
N LYS A 56 17.83 1.42 3.47
CA LYS A 56 18.52 2.71 3.50
C LYS A 56 18.26 3.51 4.77
N GLU A 57 17.51 2.94 5.73
CA GLU A 57 17.05 3.61 6.96
C GLU A 57 16.27 4.92 6.69
N LYS A 58 15.75 5.09 5.47
CA LYS A 58 14.96 6.26 5.05
C LYS A 58 13.46 6.02 5.14
N LEU A 59 13.06 4.88 5.70
CA LEU A 59 11.66 4.50 5.85
C LEU A 59 11.16 4.94 7.23
N SER A 60 10.07 5.68 7.24
CA SER A 60 9.41 6.14 8.45
C SER A 60 8.72 4.98 9.16
N LYS A 61 8.39 5.16 10.45
CA LYS A 61 7.61 4.17 11.22
C LYS A 61 6.28 3.83 10.52
N LYS A 62 5.63 4.80 9.87
CA LYS A 62 4.42 4.60 9.08
C LYS A 62 4.69 3.77 7.81
N GLY A 63 5.79 4.03 7.12
CA GLY A 63 6.21 3.23 5.96
C GLY A 63 6.53 1.77 6.32
N ILE A 64 7.14 1.52 7.48
CA ILE A 64 7.40 0.17 8.00
C ILE A 64 6.08 -0.55 8.30
N GLN A 65 5.13 0.12 8.96
CA GLN A 65 3.81 -0.45 9.24
C GLN A 65 3.05 -0.80 7.95
N LEU A 66 3.10 0.08 6.94
CA LEU A 66 2.54 -0.19 5.62
C LEU A 66 3.17 -1.44 4.99
N LEU A 67 4.51 -1.56 5.04
CA LEU A 67 5.23 -2.71 4.51
C LEU A 67 4.79 -4.01 5.18
N ILE A 68 4.68 -4.02 6.51
CA ILE A 68 4.20 -5.17 7.28
C ILE A 68 2.78 -5.54 6.88
N GLN A 69 1.87 -4.56 6.79
CA GLN A 69 0.50 -4.80 6.34
C GLN A 69 0.47 -5.39 4.94
N LEU A 70 1.20 -4.81 3.98
CA LEU A 70 1.27 -5.32 2.62
C LEU A 70 1.86 -6.74 2.55
N ASN A 71 2.82 -7.08 3.40
CA ASN A 71 3.45 -8.41 3.36
C ASN A 71 2.62 -9.51 4.05
N LYS A 72 1.48 -9.18 4.67
CA LYS A 72 0.58 -10.18 5.24
C LYS A 72 -0.03 -11.09 4.16
N PRO A 73 -0.11 -12.41 4.41
CA PRO A 73 -0.68 -13.38 3.45
C PRO A 73 -2.17 -13.12 3.17
N ASN A 74 -2.94 -12.69 4.17
CA ASN A 74 -4.40 -12.45 4.05
C ASN A 74 -4.77 -10.97 3.88
N PHE A 75 -3.91 -10.18 3.24
CA PHE A 75 -4.12 -8.74 3.07
C PHE A 75 -5.54 -8.38 2.59
N ASN A 76 -6.11 -9.11 1.62
CA ASN A 76 -7.46 -8.81 1.11
C ASN A 76 -8.57 -9.00 2.17
N GLU A 77 -8.39 -9.94 3.10
CA GLU A 77 -9.38 -10.26 4.13
C GLU A 77 -9.27 -9.30 5.33
N ASP A 78 -8.03 -8.97 5.75
CA ASP A 78 -7.76 -8.04 6.84
C ASP A 78 -8.19 -6.61 6.51
N VAL A 79 -8.00 -6.19 5.25
CA VAL A 79 -8.38 -4.84 4.81
C VAL A 79 -9.89 -4.70 4.75
N ALA A 80 -10.59 -5.70 4.20
CA ALA A 80 -12.06 -5.72 4.17
C ALA A 80 -12.69 -5.68 5.58
N LYS A 81 -12.09 -6.34 6.57
CA LYS A 81 -12.50 -6.25 7.99
C LYS A 81 -12.22 -4.88 8.60
N SER A 82 -11.10 -4.25 8.23
CA SER A 82 -10.71 -2.93 8.74
C SER A 82 -11.63 -1.82 8.23
N VAL A 83 -12.03 -1.85 6.95
CA VAL A 83 -12.99 -0.85 6.40
C VAL A 83 -14.44 -1.09 6.81
N THR A 84 -14.80 -2.27 7.33
CA THR A 84 -16.15 -2.53 7.85
C THR A 84 -16.33 -2.10 9.30
N THR A 85 -15.27 -1.69 9.99
CA THR A 85 -15.34 -1.22 11.39
C THR A 85 -15.59 0.30 11.49
N TRP A 86 -15.86 0.99 10.38
CA TRP A 86 -16.10 2.44 10.34
C TRP A 86 -17.37 2.82 9.56
N PHE A 87 -18.43 2.00 9.64
CA PHE A 87 -19.79 2.38 9.25
C PHE A 87 -20.73 2.31 10.45
#